data_AF-A0A447UR20-F1
#
_entry.id   AF-A0A447UR20-F1
#
_cell.length_a   1.000
_cell.length_b   1.000
_cell.length_c   1.000
_cell.angle_alpha   90.00
_cell.angle_beta   90.00
_cell.angle_gamma   90.00
#
_symmetry.space_group_name_H-M   'P 1'
#
loop_
_entity.id
_entity.type
_entity.pdbx_description
1 polymer ?
#
loop_
_entity_poly.entity_id
_entity_poly.type
_entity_poly.pdbx_seq_one_letter_code
_entity_poly.pdbx_strand_id
1 'polypeptide(L)'
;MLGRNGSDYSAAVLAACLRADCCEIWTDVDGVYTCDPRQVPDARLLKSMSYQEAMELSYFGAKVLHPRTITPIAQFQIPCLIKKHRKPAGPWYADRRQRG
;
A
#
# COMPACT_ATOMS: atom_id res chain seq x y z
N MET A 1 13.90 -0.01 18.16
CA MET A 1 13.67 -0.51 16.77
C MET A 1 12.23 -0.19 16.39
N LEU A 2 11.95 0.31 15.18
CA LEU A 2 10.67 0.94 14.76
C LEU A 2 9.41 0.02 14.76
N GLY A 3 9.49 -1.19 15.33
CA GLY A 3 8.42 -2.19 15.29
C GLY A 3 8.36 -2.95 13.96
N ARG A 4 7.39 -3.86 13.81
CA ARG A 4 7.06 -4.50 12.52
C ARG A 4 6.68 -3.41 11.50
N ASN A 5 7.14 -3.57 10.25
CA ASN A 5 6.96 -2.63 9.12
C ASN A 5 7.75 -1.32 9.24
N GLY A 6 8.82 -1.30 10.03
CA GLY A 6 9.72 -0.14 10.12
C GLY A 6 10.39 0.22 8.79
N SER A 7 10.68 -0.75 7.93
CA SER A 7 11.22 -0.54 6.57
C SER A 7 10.27 0.27 5.70
N ASP A 8 8.98 -0.08 5.72
CA ASP A 8 7.98 0.56 4.89
C ASP A 8 7.78 2.00 5.35
N TYR A 9 7.78 2.22 6.67
CA TYR A 9 7.73 3.56 7.23
C TYR A 9 8.95 4.41 6.83
N SER A 10 10.17 3.84 6.91
CA SER A 10 11.37 4.53 6.44
C SER A 10 11.28 4.89 4.94
N ALA A 11 10.79 3.98 4.09
CA ALA A 11 10.57 4.25 2.68
C ALA A 11 9.57 5.39 2.45
N ALA A 12 8.44 5.39 3.17
CA ALA A 12 7.42 6.44 3.11
C ALA A 12 7.96 7.81 3.54
N VAL A 13 8.74 7.87 4.62
CA VAL A 13 9.37 9.12 5.08
C VAL A 13 10.39 9.62 4.06
N LEU A 14 11.24 8.74 3.51
CA LEU A 14 12.21 9.12 2.48
C LEU A 14 11.52 9.63 1.21
N ALA A 15 10.46 8.95 0.76
CA ALA A 15 9.66 9.39 -0.39
C ALA A 15 9.07 10.80 -0.15
N ALA A 16 8.52 11.05 1.05
CA ALA A 16 8.03 12.36 1.45
C ALA A 16 9.13 13.44 1.46
N CYS A 17 10.29 13.16 2.06
CA CYS A 17 11.42 14.08 2.11
C CYS A 17 11.95 14.45 0.71
N LEU A 18 11.97 13.47 -0.20
CA LEU A 18 12.47 13.65 -1.57
C LEU A 18 11.39 14.18 -2.54
N ARG A 19 10.13 14.31 -2.09
CA ARG A 19 8.97 14.56 -2.97
C ARG A 19 8.95 13.60 -4.16
N ALA A 20 9.20 12.32 -3.88
CA ALA A 20 9.29 11.30 -4.91
C ALA A 20 7.96 11.17 -5.68
N ASP A 21 8.05 10.82 -6.96
CA ASP A 21 6.87 10.60 -7.79
C ASP A 21 6.05 9.37 -7.36
N CYS A 22 6.68 8.42 -6.66
CA CYS A 22 6.03 7.25 -6.08
C CYS A 22 6.84 6.64 -4.92
N CYS A 23 6.15 5.89 -4.07
CA CYS A 23 6.74 5.01 -3.05
C CYS A 23 6.40 3.56 -3.41
N GLU A 24 7.41 2.70 -3.58
CA GLU A 24 7.20 1.30 -3.92
C GLU A 24 7.54 0.39 -2.74
N ILE A 25 6.58 -0.44 -2.34
CA ILE A 25 6.74 -1.44 -1.29
C ILE A 25 6.78 -2.81 -1.95
N TRP A 26 7.93 -3.46 -1.88
CA TRP A 26 8.18 -4.78 -2.44
C TRP A 26 8.00 -5.86 -1.37
N THR A 27 7.05 -6.77 -1.58
CA THR A 27 6.61 -7.77 -0.61
C THR A 27 6.41 -9.15 -1.27
N ASP A 28 5.97 -10.15 -0.51
CA ASP A 28 5.68 -11.52 -0.96
C ASP A 28 4.23 -11.71 -1.43
N VAL A 29 3.37 -10.73 -1.17
CA VAL A 29 1.99 -10.65 -1.65
C VAL A 29 1.85 -9.76 -2.87
N ASP A 30 0.78 -9.99 -3.64
CA ASP A 30 0.51 -9.28 -4.89
C ASP A 30 -0.12 -7.90 -4.69
N GLY A 31 -0.47 -7.55 -3.46
CA GLY A 31 -1.25 -6.37 -3.11
C GLY A 31 -2.34 -6.69 -2.10
N VAL A 32 -3.41 -5.89 -2.13
CA VAL A 32 -4.57 -6.03 -1.25
C VAL A 32 -5.68 -6.79 -1.96
N TYR A 33 -6.33 -7.71 -1.24
CA TYR A 33 -7.49 -8.45 -1.72
C TYR A 33 -8.77 -7.96 -1.05
N THR A 34 -9.92 -8.18 -1.68
CA THR A 34 -11.26 -7.87 -1.14
C THR A 34 -11.53 -8.52 0.22
N CYS A 35 -10.93 -9.69 0.45
CA CYS A 35 -11.00 -10.47 1.67
C CYS A 35 -9.79 -11.42 1.72
N ASP A 36 -9.61 -12.18 2.81
CA ASP A 36 -8.50 -13.14 2.92
C ASP A 36 -8.65 -14.28 1.87
N PRO A 37 -7.75 -14.35 0.86
CA PRO A 37 -7.84 -15.36 -0.19
C PRO A 37 -7.62 -16.79 0.32
N ARG A 38 -7.12 -16.97 1.55
CA ARG A 38 -6.98 -18.28 2.18
C ARG A 38 -8.31 -18.81 2.73
N GLN A 39 -9.28 -17.91 2.95
CA GLN A 39 -10.59 -18.25 3.51
C GLN A 39 -11.69 -18.17 2.44
N VAL A 40 -11.56 -17.24 1.49
CA VAL A 40 -12.55 -17.00 0.43
C VAL A 40 -11.88 -17.22 -0.94
N PRO A 41 -12.20 -18.31 -1.66
CA PRO A 41 -11.62 -18.61 -2.97
C PRO A 41 -11.87 -17.52 -4.03
N ASP A 42 -13.01 -16.82 -3.93
CA ASP A 42 -13.40 -15.75 -4.84
C ASP A 42 -12.78 -14.39 -4.50
N ALA A 43 -11.85 -14.32 -3.55
CA ALA A 43 -11.16 -13.09 -3.20
C ALA A 43 -10.43 -12.50 -4.42
N ARG A 44 -10.71 -11.23 -4.71
CA ARG A 44 -10.12 -10.52 -5.86
C ARG A 44 -9.09 -9.52 -5.38
N LEU A 45 -8.02 -9.36 -6.15
CA LEU A 45 -7.05 -8.29 -5.95
C LEU A 45 -7.74 -6.93 -6.22
N LEU A 46 -7.49 -5.90 -5.41
CA LEU A 46 -8.12 -4.55 -5.46
C LEU A 46 -7.35 -3.48 -6.25
N LYS A 47 -7.71 -3.21 -7.52
CA LYS A 47 -6.85 -2.44 -8.48
C LYS A 47 -6.20 -1.20 -7.90
N SER A 48 -6.98 -0.48 -7.10
CA SER A 48 -6.61 0.69 -6.35
C SER A 48 -7.39 0.71 -5.04
N MET A 49 -6.91 1.53 -4.10
CA MET A 49 -7.67 1.92 -2.92
C MET A 49 -7.23 3.32 -2.48
N SER A 50 -8.13 4.05 -1.84
CA SER A 50 -7.81 5.34 -1.24
C SER A 50 -6.93 5.16 0.01
N TYR A 51 -6.22 6.23 0.38
CA TYR A 51 -5.47 6.25 1.65
C TYR A 51 -6.37 6.06 2.86
N GLN A 52 -7.63 6.52 2.80
CA GLN A 52 -8.57 6.34 3.88
C GLN A 52 -8.95 4.87 4.06
N GLU A 53 -9.35 4.18 2.99
CA GLU A 53 -9.65 2.75 3.04
C GLU A 53 -8.43 1.93 3.49
N ALA A 54 -7.22 2.30 3.02
CA ALA A 54 -5.99 1.66 3.44
C ALA A 54 -5.73 1.85 4.95
N MET A 55 -5.98 3.05 5.50
CA MET A 55 -5.86 3.31 6.94
C MET A 55 -6.88 2.53 7.75
N GLU A 56 -8.14 2.50 7.31
CA GLU A 56 -9.22 1.76 7.97
C GLU A 56 -8.90 0.26 8.02
N LEU A 57 -8.49 -0.33 6.88
CA LEU A 57 -8.07 -1.73 6.83
C LEU A 57 -6.89 -2.02 7.74
N SER A 58 -5.90 -1.12 7.76
CA SER A 58 -4.73 -1.26 8.63
C SER A 58 -5.10 -1.18 10.12
N TYR A 59 -6.10 -0.35 10.45
CA TYR A 59 -6.62 -0.21 11.81
C TYR A 59 -7.36 -1.47 12.27
N PHE A 60 -8.15 -2.09 11.39
CA PHE A 60 -8.85 -3.35 11.66
C PHE A 60 -7.96 -4.60 11.56
N GLY A 61 -6.65 -4.43 11.38
CA GLY A 61 -5.67 -5.51 11.46
C GLY A 61 -5.36 -6.22 10.13
N ALA A 62 -5.82 -5.69 8.99
CA ALA A 62 -5.36 -6.15 7.68
C ALA A 62 -3.86 -5.84 7.55
N LYS A 63 -3.04 -6.90 7.40
CA LYS A 63 -1.58 -6.84 7.41
C LYS A 63 -0.99 -6.37 6.06
N VAL A 64 -1.44 -5.21 5.56
CA VAL A 64 -0.97 -4.67 4.27
C VAL A 64 0.09 -3.60 4.48
N LEU A 65 -0.27 -2.49 5.13
CA LEU A 65 0.65 -1.41 5.49
C LEU A 65 0.38 -1.02 6.94
N HIS A 66 1.38 -0.50 7.62
CA HIS A 66 1.16 0.06 8.96
C HIS A 66 0.58 1.48 8.81
N PRO A 67 -0.37 1.95 9.65
CA PRO A 67 -0.92 3.30 9.54
C PRO A 67 0.15 4.41 9.49
N ARG A 68 1.19 4.29 10.34
CA ARG A 68 2.39 5.16 10.31
C ARG A 68 3.07 5.24 8.94
N THR A 69 3.05 4.19 8.12
CA THR A 69 3.59 4.19 6.76
C THR A 69 2.71 4.98 5.79
N ILE A 70 1.40 4.99 6.01
CA ILE A 70 0.44 5.65 5.12
C ILE A 70 0.47 7.17 5.32
N THR A 71 0.64 7.65 6.55
CA THR A 71 0.55 9.09 6.87
C THR A 71 1.49 9.98 6.04
N PRO A 72 2.80 9.71 5.90
CA PRO A 72 3.70 10.58 5.15
C PRO A 72 3.32 10.66 3.67
N ILE A 73 3.11 9.53 3.02
CA ILE A 73 2.79 9.48 1.59
C ILE A 73 1.40 10.07 1.29
N ALA A 74 0.43 9.90 2.20
CA ALA A 74 -0.89 10.52 2.07
C ALA A 74 -0.81 12.06 2.20
N GLN A 75 -0.03 12.58 3.17
CA GLN A 75 0.12 14.02 3.37
C GLN A 75 0.71 14.72 2.14
N PHE A 76 1.66 14.07 1.46
CA PHE A 76 2.32 14.61 0.27
C PHE A 76 1.68 14.14 -1.04
N GLN A 77 0.57 13.40 -0.99
CA GLN A 77 -0.14 12.85 -2.16
C GLN A 77 0.78 12.01 -3.07
N ILE A 78 1.76 11.31 -2.48
CA ILE A 78 2.71 10.46 -3.19
C ILE A 78 2.11 9.07 -3.35
N PRO A 79 1.85 8.59 -4.58
CA PRO A 79 1.23 7.27 -4.81
C PRO A 79 2.08 6.14 -4.23
N CYS A 80 1.41 5.16 -3.61
CA CYS A 80 2.02 3.95 -3.07
C CYS A 80 1.74 2.74 -3.96
N LEU A 81 2.77 2.01 -4.37
CA LEU A 81 2.64 0.78 -5.16
C LEU A 81 3.10 -0.42 -4.34
N ILE A 82 2.20 -1.39 -4.12
CA ILE A 82 2.56 -2.67 -3.50
C ILE A 82 2.88 -3.66 -4.62
N LYS A 83 4.10 -4.17 -4.64
CA LYS A 83 4.60 -5.06 -5.69
C LYS A 83 5.13 -6.36 -5.09
N LYS A 84 4.95 -7.48 -5.81
CA LYS A 84 5.54 -8.75 -5.42
C LYS A 84 6.93 -8.93 -6.02
N HIS A 85 7.89 -9.37 -5.21
CA HIS A 85 9.27 -9.64 -5.67
C HIS A 85 9.38 -10.76 -6.73
N ARG A 86 8.34 -11.58 -6.90
CA ARG A 86 8.29 -12.77 -7.77
C ARG A 86 7.01 -12.81 -8.62
N LYS A 87 6.77 -11.80 -9.44
CA LYS A 87 5.75 -11.85 -10.50
C LYS A 87 6.35 -11.46 -11.86
N PRO A 88 6.05 -12.20 -12.95
CA PRO A 88 6.25 -11.71 -14.31
C PRO A 88 5.46 -10.40 -14.48
N ALA A 89 6.04 -9.44 -15.20
CA ALA A 89 5.62 -8.04 -15.27
C ALA A 89 4.09 -7.77 -15.35
N GLY A 90 3.58 -6.95 -14.43
CA GLY A 90 2.25 -6.33 -14.51
C GLY A 90 2.00 -5.34 -13.36
N PRO A 91 1.91 -4.01 -13.61
CA PRO A 91 1.80 -3.01 -12.55
C PRO A 91 0.36 -2.81 -12.02
N TRP A 92 0.26 -2.54 -10.72
CA TRP A 92 -0.96 -2.13 -10.00
C TRP A 92 -0.88 -0.62 -9.73
N TYR A 93 -1.96 0.13 -9.94
CA TYR A 93 -2.01 1.60 -9.82
C TYR A 93 -3.03 2.02 -8.75
N ALA A 94 -2.59 2.66 -7.65
CA ALA A 94 -3.49 3.43 -6.79
C ALA A 94 -3.83 4.76 -7.50
N ASP A 95 -5.08 4.87 -7.95
CA ASP A 95 -5.58 5.89 -8.88
C ASP A 95 -5.54 7.34 -8.36
N ARG A 96 -5.29 8.25 -9.31
CA ARG A 96 -5.14 9.69 -9.18
C ARG A 96 -6.40 10.34 -9.80
N ARG A 97 -7.25 10.92 -8.95
CA ARG A 97 -8.42 11.79 -9.24
C ARG A 97 -9.78 11.10 -9.44
N GLN A 98 -10.70 11.36 -8.50
CA GLN A 98 -12.11 11.58 -8.83
C GLN A 98 -12.50 12.98 -8.35
N ARG A 99 -12.52 13.94 -9.29
CA ARG A 99 -13.42 15.09 -9.26
C ARG A 99 -14.43 14.83 -10.37
N GLY A 100 -15.63 14.42 -9.97
CA GLY A 100 -16.87 14.42 -10.73
C GLY A 100 -17.93 15.04 -9.85
#